data_AF-A0A7W1HEB5-F1
#
_entry.id   AF-A0A7W1HEB5-F1
#
_cell.length_a   1.000
_cell.length_b   1.000
_cell.length_c   1.000
_cell.angle_alpha   90.00
_cell.angle_beta   90.00
_cell.angle_gamma   90.00
#
_symmetry.space_group_name_H-M   'P 1'
#
loop_
_entity.id
_entity.type
_entity.pdbx_description
1 polymer ?
#
loop_
_entity_poly.entity_id
_entity_poly.type
_entity_poly.pdbx_seq_one_letter_code
_entity_poly.pdbx_strand_id
1 'polypeptide(L)'
;MPILHVQYDGRGQTPDGNVVQVPPSIALLQHGPIVQIVVGLAQSFTDQLLQQGQSLPPPISGNALIDIGASTTCIDDLAAQNLGLPAIDVVQMTSASHTSTQQNVYPIQMQIVGSPIRVEVPRSIGANLAAQGLLALIGRDYLQHCTLFYNGLTGEITLSI
;
A
#
# COMPACT_ATOMS: atom_id res chain seq x y z
N MET A 1 -0.15 -4.92 -21.50
CA MET A 1 -0.88 -4.61 -20.26
C MET A 1 -0.31 -5.51 -19.18
N PRO A 2 0.54 -5.00 -18.28
CA PRO A 2 1.04 -5.78 -17.16
C PRO A 2 -0.10 -6.29 -16.28
N ILE A 3 -0.02 -7.57 -15.91
CA ILE A 3 -1.01 -8.26 -15.09
C ILE A 3 -0.29 -8.77 -13.85
N LEU A 4 -0.80 -8.42 -12.68
CA LEU A 4 -0.45 -9.04 -11.41
C LEU A 4 -1.56 -10.01 -11.04
N HIS A 5 -1.23 -11.28 -10.87
CA HIS A 5 -2.12 -12.29 -10.32
C HIS A 5 -1.57 -12.76 -8.98
N VAL A 6 -2.41 -12.77 -7.95
CA VAL A 6 -2.04 -13.20 -6.61
C VAL A 6 -3.05 -14.24 -6.15
N GLN A 7 -2.54 -15.41 -5.80
CA GLN A 7 -3.27 -16.44 -5.06
C GLN A 7 -2.81 -16.39 -3.61
N TYR A 8 -3.79 -16.32 -2.69
CA TYR A 8 -3.49 -16.19 -1.27
C TYR A 8 -3.34 -17.56 -0.64
N ASP A 9 -2.20 -17.79 -0.01
CA ASP A 9 -2.00 -18.90 0.90
C ASP A 9 -2.07 -18.39 2.35
N GLY A 10 -2.61 -19.21 3.24
CA GLY A 10 -2.74 -18.85 4.65
C GLY A 10 -2.38 -19.97 5.58
N ARG A 11 -1.99 -19.60 6.80
CA ARG A 11 -1.85 -20.51 7.94
C ARG A 11 -2.70 -20.00 9.09
N GLY A 12 -3.46 -20.89 9.71
CA GLY A 12 -4.26 -20.63 10.90
C GLY A 12 -3.76 -21.45 12.09
N GLN A 13 -4.27 -21.15 13.28
CA GLN A 13 -4.05 -21.97 14.47
C GLN A 13 -5.32 -22.72 14.85
N THR A 14 -5.20 -24.01 15.16
CA THR A 14 -6.29 -24.78 15.77
C THR A 14 -6.45 -24.38 17.25
N PRO A 15 -7.56 -24.74 17.92
CA PRO A 15 -7.73 -24.50 19.36
C PRO A 15 -6.60 -25.06 20.23
N ASP A 16 -5.94 -26.13 19.76
CA ASP A 16 -4.79 -26.76 20.43
C ASP A 16 -3.45 -26.06 20.13
N GLY A 17 -3.45 -24.96 19.38
CA GLY A 17 -2.26 -24.18 19.02
C GLY A 17 -1.48 -24.70 17.81
N ASN A 18 -1.95 -25.74 17.12
CA ASN A 18 -1.25 -26.29 15.95
C ASN A 18 -1.45 -25.39 14.73
N VAL A 19 -0.37 -25.14 13.98
CA VAL A 19 -0.42 -24.38 12.74
C VAL A 19 -0.92 -25.28 11.60
N VAL A 20 -2.01 -24.88 10.95
CA VAL A 20 -2.61 -25.61 9.82
C VAL A 20 -2.72 -24.71 8.60
N GLN A 21 -2.62 -25.28 7.41
CA GLN A 21 -2.91 -24.55 6.17
C GLN A 21 -4.42 -24.26 6.12
N VAL A 22 -4.77 -23.01 5.84
CA VAL A 22 -6.17 -22.62 5.63
C VAL A 22 -6.46 -22.50 4.14
N PRO A 23 -7.72 -22.72 3.72
CA PRO A 23 -8.11 -22.53 2.33
C PRO A 23 -7.79 -21.09 1.84
N PRO A 24 -7.39 -20.90 0.57
CA PRO A 24 -7.11 -19.57 0.01
C PRO A 24 -8.21 -18.54 0.21
N SER A 25 -9.47 -18.95 0.10
CA SER A 25 -10.64 -18.09 0.35
C SER A 25 -10.69 -17.57 1.79
N ILE A 26 -10.27 -18.38 2.76
CA ILE A 26 -10.17 -17.98 4.17
C ILE A 26 -8.98 -17.04 4.38
N ALA A 27 -7.84 -17.31 3.73
CA ALA A 27 -6.68 -16.41 3.79
C ALA A 27 -7.04 -15.02 3.25
N LEU A 28 -7.70 -14.97 2.09
CA LEU A 28 -8.18 -13.71 1.48
C LEU A 28 -9.23 -13.01 2.35
N LEU A 29 -10.12 -13.75 3.01
CA LEU A 29 -11.08 -13.18 3.96
C LEU A 29 -10.39 -12.54 5.18
N GLN A 30 -9.37 -13.20 5.73
CA GLN A 30 -8.68 -12.76 6.95
C GLN A 30 -7.77 -11.56 6.73
N HIS A 31 -7.08 -11.53 5.59
CA HIS A 31 -6.05 -10.53 5.31
C HIS A 31 -6.52 -9.45 4.33
N GLY A 32 -7.56 -9.72 3.54
CA GLY A 32 -7.96 -8.86 2.43
C GLY A 32 -6.98 -8.94 1.25
N PRO A 33 -7.24 -8.14 0.19
CA PRO A 33 -6.43 -8.13 -1.02
C PRO A 33 -5.10 -7.39 -0.82
N ILE A 34 -4.19 -8.00 -0.07
CA ILE A 34 -2.85 -7.46 0.21
C ILE A 34 -1.90 -7.77 -0.94
N VAL A 35 -1.04 -6.81 -1.29
CA VAL A 35 0.09 -6.98 -2.21
C VAL A 35 1.38 -6.47 -1.56
N GLN A 36 2.52 -7.02 -1.96
CA GLN A 36 3.82 -6.49 -1.58
C GLN A 36 4.14 -5.25 -2.41
N ILE A 37 4.62 -4.19 -1.76
CA ILE A 37 5.04 -2.97 -2.42
C ILE A 37 6.42 -2.53 -1.95
N VAL A 38 7.05 -1.70 -2.79
CA VAL A 38 8.25 -0.93 -2.46
C VAL A 38 7.89 0.56 -2.60
N VAL A 39 8.20 1.35 -1.59
CA VAL A 39 7.96 2.79 -1.55
C VAL A 39 9.28 3.54 -1.44
N GLY A 40 9.44 4.55 -2.28
CA GLY A 40 10.55 5.49 -2.23
C GLY A 40 10.08 6.93 -2.43
N LEU A 41 11.04 7.83 -2.55
CA LEU A 41 10.78 9.23 -2.86
C LEU A 41 10.14 9.34 -4.24
N ALA A 42 9.22 10.31 -4.39
CA ALA A 42 8.77 10.70 -5.72
C ALA A 42 9.94 11.20 -6.56
N GLN A 43 9.89 10.95 -7.87
CA GLN A 43 11.02 11.17 -8.78
C GLN A 43 11.55 12.61 -8.74
N SER A 44 10.67 13.59 -8.58
CA SER A 44 11.05 15.01 -8.49
C SER A 44 11.98 15.30 -7.31
N PHE A 45 11.78 14.64 -6.17
CA PHE A 45 12.63 14.81 -4.99
C PHE A 45 13.93 14.02 -5.13
N THR A 46 13.87 12.84 -5.74
CA THR A 46 15.05 12.06 -6.10
C THR A 46 16.00 12.88 -6.98
N ASP A 47 15.49 13.51 -8.04
CA ASP A 47 16.29 14.32 -8.95
C ASP A 47 16.91 15.54 -8.24
N GLN A 48 16.15 16.21 -7.37
CA GLN A 48 16.64 17.34 -6.57
C GLN A 48 17.77 16.94 -5.62
N LEU A 49 17.64 15.83 -4.89
CA LEU A 49 18.66 15.36 -3.96
C LEU A 49 19.95 14.96 -4.71
N LEU A 50 19.81 14.27 -5.84
CA LEU A 50 20.94 13.89 -6.68
C LEU A 50 21.67 15.13 -7.24
N GLN A 51 20.94 16.16 -7.68
CA GLN A 51 21.53 17.43 -8.13
C GLN A 51 22.28 18.17 -7.01
N GLN A 52 21.85 17.98 -5.75
CA GLN A 52 22.53 18.53 -4.57
C GLN A 52 23.69 17.66 -4.07
N GLY A 53 24.00 16.55 -4.76
CA GLY A 53 25.05 15.61 -4.36
C GLY A 53 24.73 14.82 -3.08
N GLN A 54 23.45 14.76 -2.70
CA GLN A 54 23.01 14.01 -1.53
C GLN A 54 22.73 12.55 -1.88
N SER A 55 22.97 11.65 -0.92
CA SER A 55 22.57 10.25 -1.03
C SER A 55 21.06 10.11 -0.93
N LEU A 56 20.47 9.23 -1.73
CA LEU A 56 19.07 8.87 -1.62
C LEU A 56 18.87 7.91 -0.44
N PRO A 57 17.83 8.09 0.39
CA PRO A 57 17.48 7.10 1.38
C PRO A 57 17.01 5.81 0.67
N PRO A 58 17.29 4.64 1.25
CA PRO A 58 16.86 3.38 0.66
C PRO A 58 15.34 3.28 0.65
N PRO A 59 14.72 2.76 -0.43
CA PRO A 59 13.30 2.46 -0.43
C PRO A 59 12.94 1.44 0.65
N ILE A 60 11.72 1.54 1.17
CA ILE A 60 11.17 0.60 2.15
C ILE A 60 10.20 -0.35 1.47
N SER A 61 10.14 -1.59 1.95
CA SER A 61 9.21 -2.61 1.45
C SER A 61 8.17 -2.94 2.52
N GLY A 62 6.96 -3.29 2.09
CA GLY A 62 5.90 -3.69 3.01
C GLY A 62 4.61 -4.07 2.31
N ASN A 63 3.60 -4.39 3.12
CA ASN A 63 2.28 -4.75 2.64
C ASN A 63 1.46 -3.51 2.28
N ALA A 64 0.73 -3.55 1.16
CA ALA A 64 -0.33 -2.61 0.87
C ALA A 64 -1.65 -3.33 0.71
N LEU A 65 -2.72 -2.74 1.24
CA LEU A 65 -4.07 -3.21 1.01
C LEU A 65 -4.63 -2.53 -0.24
N ILE A 66 -5.19 -3.29 -1.18
CA ILE A 66 -6.01 -2.73 -2.26
C ILE A 66 -7.36 -2.35 -1.66
N ASP A 67 -7.62 -1.06 -1.53
CA ASP A 67 -8.75 -0.53 -0.76
C ASP A 67 -9.67 0.33 -1.62
N ILE A 68 -10.74 -0.30 -2.13
CA ILE A 68 -11.80 0.40 -2.88
C ILE A 68 -12.61 1.36 -1.99
N GLY A 69 -12.56 1.21 -0.67
CA GLY A 69 -13.18 2.12 0.30
C GLY A 69 -12.41 3.43 0.45
N ALA A 70 -11.10 3.42 0.25
CA ALA A 70 -10.26 4.61 0.32
C ALA A 70 -10.40 5.48 -0.95
N SER A 71 -10.77 6.75 -0.76
CA SER A 71 -10.81 7.72 -1.88
C SER A 71 -9.43 8.06 -2.42
N THR A 72 -8.41 7.98 -1.57
CA THR A 72 -7.02 8.36 -1.85
C THR A 72 -6.08 7.26 -1.38
N THR A 73 -4.92 7.15 -2.03
CA THR A 73 -3.84 6.27 -1.62
C THR A 73 -3.18 6.84 -0.36
N CYS A 74 -2.89 5.98 0.61
CA CYS A 74 -2.31 6.37 1.89
C CYS A 74 -0.96 5.68 2.11
N ILE A 75 -0.10 6.31 2.90
CA ILE A 75 1.16 5.74 3.39
C ILE A 75 1.15 5.76 4.92
N ASP A 76 1.80 4.79 5.55
CA ASP A 76 2.04 4.84 6.98
C ASP A 76 2.86 6.08 7.35
N ASP A 77 2.33 6.91 8.26
CA ASP A 77 2.91 8.21 8.60
C ASP A 77 4.30 8.07 9.22
N LEU A 78 4.50 7.06 10.09
CA LEU A 78 5.81 6.79 10.68
C LEU A 78 6.81 6.31 9.64
N ALA A 79 6.38 5.45 8.71
CA ALA A 79 7.21 5.02 7.59
C ALA A 79 7.62 6.19 6.67
N ALA A 80 6.70 7.11 6.39
CA ALA A 80 6.98 8.32 5.62
C ALA A 80 8.02 9.22 6.31
N GLN A 81 7.89 9.42 7.62
CA GLN A 81 8.86 10.16 8.43
C GLN A 81 10.24 9.48 8.45
N ASN A 82 10.29 8.15 8.58
CA ASN A 82 11.53 7.38 8.59
C ASN A 82 12.28 7.42 7.24
N LEU A 83 11.54 7.49 6.13
CA LEU A 83 12.08 7.74 4.80
C LEU A 83 12.59 9.18 4.60
N GLY A 84 12.28 10.10 5.53
CA GLY A 84 12.57 11.52 5.38
C GLY A 84 11.72 12.19 4.29
N LEU A 85 10.51 11.70 4.03
CA LEU A 85 9.63 12.28 3.02
C LEU A 85 9.20 13.70 3.41
N PRO A 86 9.27 14.67 2.48
CA PRO A 86 8.79 16.02 2.74
C PRO A 86 7.26 16.04 2.76
N ALA A 87 6.68 16.57 3.84
CA ALA A 87 5.27 16.91 3.87
C ALA A 87 5.03 18.16 3.00
N ILE A 88 4.22 18.03 1.95
CA ILE A 88 3.93 19.13 1.02
C ILE A 88 2.62 19.86 1.30
N ASP A 89 1.77 19.26 2.13
CA ASP A 89 0.43 19.75 2.44
C ASP A 89 -0.08 19.09 3.73
N VAL A 90 -1.15 19.62 4.30
CA VAL A 90 -1.88 19.04 5.45
C VAL A 90 -3.36 19.06 5.13
N VAL A 91 -4.01 17.90 5.18
CA VAL A 91 -5.40 17.72 4.80
C VAL A 91 -6.23 17.15 5.95
N GLN A 92 -7.54 17.40 5.89
CA GLN A 92 -8.51 16.78 6.79
C GLN A 92 -8.88 15.39 6.24
N MET A 93 -8.44 14.34 6.94
CA MET A 93 -8.79 12.95 6.61
C MET A 93 -9.97 12.51 7.47
N THR A 94 -11.02 12.03 6.81
CA THR A 94 -12.13 11.33 7.46
C THR A 94 -12.03 9.85 7.14
N SER A 95 -12.09 8.99 8.15
CA SER A 95 -12.15 7.54 7.97
C SER A 95 -13.49 7.02 8.53
N ALA A 96 -13.81 5.76 8.25
CA ALA A 96 -14.99 5.11 8.81
C ALA A 96 -14.99 5.06 10.36
N SER A 97 -13.81 5.13 10.98
CA SER A 97 -13.61 4.95 12.43
C SER A 97 -13.24 6.24 13.18
N HIS A 98 -12.93 7.34 12.48
CA HIS A 98 -12.46 8.57 13.12
C HIS A 98 -13.12 9.82 12.55
N THR A 99 -13.48 10.74 13.45
CA THR A 99 -13.80 12.12 13.13
C THR A 99 -12.58 12.82 12.53
N SER A 100 -12.81 13.64 11.49
CA SER A 100 -11.83 14.43 10.75
C SER A 100 -10.54 14.74 11.53
N THR A 101 -9.43 14.12 11.12
CA THR A 101 -8.09 14.38 11.68
C THR A 101 -7.19 15.05 10.65
N GLN A 102 -6.32 15.95 11.09
CA GLN A 102 -5.28 16.50 10.21
C GLN A 102 -4.20 15.46 9.95
N GLN A 103 -3.86 15.29 8.68
CA GLN A 103 -2.84 14.36 8.21
C GLN A 103 -1.94 15.04 7.19
N ASN A 104 -0.66 14.71 7.23
CA ASN A 104 0.31 15.20 6.26
C ASN A 104 0.09 14.54 4.90
N VAL A 105 0.51 15.22 3.84
CA VAL A 105 0.53 14.70 2.47
C VAL A 105 1.98 14.52 2.01
N TYR A 106 2.29 13.32 1.55
CA TYR A 106 3.62 12.93 1.11
C TYR A 106 3.59 12.49 -0.37
N PRO A 107 4.42 13.08 -1.24
CA PRO A 107 4.62 12.57 -2.59
C PRO A 107 5.54 11.35 -2.55
N ILE A 108 5.09 10.24 -3.14
CA ILE A 108 5.85 8.99 -3.14
C ILE A 108 5.90 8.39 -4.54
N GLN A 109 6.93 7.59 -4.78
CA GLN A 109 6.92 6.59 -5.83
C GLN A 109 6.60 5.24 -5.20
N MET A 110 5.64 4.53 -5.79
CA MET A 110 5.24 3.18 -5.38
C MET A 110 5.47 2.17 -6.50
N GLN A 111 6.02 1.01 -6.16
CA GLN A 111 6.11 -0.15 -7.04
C GLN A 111 5.39 -1.33 -6.39
N ILE A 112 4.54 -2.02 -7.16
CA ILE A 112 3.99 -3.31 -6.71
C ILE A 112 4.97 -4.42 -7.09
N VAL A 113 5.39 -5.23 -6.13
CA VAL A 113 6.33 -6.34 -6.36
C VAL A 113 5.68 -7.38 -7.27
N GLY A 114 6.43 -7.86 -8.26
CA GLY A 114 5.91 -8.73 -9.32
C GLY A 114 5.24 -7.97 -10.47
N SER A 115 5.13 -6.64 -10.38
CA SER A 115 4.76 -5.76 -11.50
C SER A 115 5.97 -4.93 -11.96
N PRO A 116 6.16 -4.74 -13.28
CA PRO A 116 7.18 -3.82 -13.80
C PRO A 116 6.79 -2.34 -13.61
N ILE A 117 5.57 -2.06 -13.14
CA ILE A 117 5.02 -0.71 -13.09
C ILE A 117 5.42 -0.02 -11.80
N ARG A 118 6.02 1.16 -11.95
CA ARG A 118 6.20 2.16 -10.91
C ARG A 118 5.22 3.29 -11.15
N VAL A 119 4.61 3.78 -10.09
CA VAL A 119 3.60 4.84 -10.16
C VAL A 119 4.00 5.96 -9.21
N GLU A 120 3.94 7.18 -9.72
CA GLU A 120 4.03 8.37 -8.91
C GLU A 120 2.67 8.61 -8.24
N VAL A 121 2.67 8.67 -6.92
CA VAL A 121 1.52 9.07 -6.11
C VAL A 121 1.84 10.46 -5.59
N PRO A 122 1.47 11.53 -6.33
CA PRO A 122 1.89 12.89 -6.00
C PRO A 122 1.29 13.39 -4.68
N ARG A 123 0.21 12.74 -4.20
CA ARG A 123 -0.50 13.11 -2.98
C ARG A 123 -0.96 11.86 -2.22
N SER A 124 -0.04 11.15 -1.60
CA SER A 124 -0.41 10.12 -0.61
C SER A 124 -0.68 10.78 0.74
N ILE A 125 -1.70 10.34 1.46
CA ILE A 125 -2.03 10.86 2.79
C ILE A 125 -1.37 9.98 3.86
N GLY A 126 -0.70 10.60 4.84
CA GLY A 126 -0.19 9.92 6.03
C GLY A 126 -1.33 9.34 6.87
N ALA A 127 -1.22 8.09 7.27
CA ALA A 127 -2.19 7.42 8.13
C ALA A 127 -1.48 6.48 9.11
N ASN A 128 -2.12 6.15 10.23
CA ASN A 128 -1.60 5.11 11.14
C ASN A 128 -2.00 3.73 10.62
N LEU A 129 -1.10 3.09 9.86
CA LEU A 129 -1.35 1.82 9.18
C LEU A 129 -0.55 0.67 9.80
N ALA A 130 0.57 0.97 10.47
CA ALA A 130 1.45 -0.01 11.10
C ALA A 130 0.72 -0.93 12.09
N ALA A 131 -0.30 -0.43 12.79
CA ALA A 131 -1.12 -1.23 13.71
C ALA A 131 -1.88 -2.39 13.01
N GLN A 132 -2.08 -2.31 11.69
CA GLN A 132 -2.69 -3.33 10.86
C GLN A 132 -1.65 -4.14 10.06
N GLY A 133 -0.35 -3.88 10.29
CA GLY A 133 0.73 -4.51 9.53
C GLY A 133 0.82 -4.04 8.07
N LEU A 134 0.31 -2.84 7.79
CA LEU A 134 0.27 -2.24 6.46
C LEU A 134 1.24 -1.05 6.37
N LEU A 135 1.92 -0.95 5.23
CA LEU A 135 2.72 0.20 4.84
C LEU A 135 1.89 1.22 4.04
N ALA A 136 0.88 0.77 3.30
CA ALA A 136 0.07 1.64 2.45
C ALA A 136 -1.36 1.12 2.23
N LEU A 137 -2.23 2.02 1.79
CA LEU A 137 -3.50 1.69 1.15
C LEU A 137 -3.44 2.14 -0.31
N ILE A 138 -3.83 1.28 -1.25
CA ILE A 138 -3.98 1.64 -2.66
C ILE A 138 -5.45 2.02 -2.88
N GLY A 139 -5.71 3.32 -2.97
CA GLY A 139 -7.06 3.89 -3.03
C GLY A 139 -7.59 4.06 -4.45
N ARG A 140 -8.81 4.60 -4.56
CA ARG A 140 -9.50 4.79 -5.86
C ARG A 140 -8.80 5.78 -6.79
N ASP A 141 -8.01 6.71 -6.27
CA ASP A 141 -7.14 7.60 -7.06
C ASP A 141 -6.10 6.84 -7.90
N TYR A 142 -5.59 5.72 -7.40
CA TYR A 142 -4.78 4.78 -8.14
C TYR A 142 -5.65 3.81 -8.95
N LEU A 143 -6.64 3.20 -8.30
CA LEU A 143 -7.43 2.11 -8.88
C LEU A 143 -8.30 2.53 -10.07
N GLN A 144 -8.62 3.82 -10.23
CA GLN A 144 -9.33 4.33 -11.41
C GLN A 144 -8.58 4.05 -12.73
N HIS A 145 -7.28 3.76 -12.67
CA HIS A 145 -6.44 3.40 -13.82
C HIS A 145 -6.26 1.89 -13.99
N CYS A 146 -6.95 1.08 -13.19
CA CYS A 146 -6.76 -0.37 -13.14
C CYS A 146 -8.05 -1.11 -13.46
N THR A 147 -7.91 -2.39 -13.83
CA THR A 147 -8.97 -3.39 -13.65
C THR A 147 -8.61 -4.29 -12.48
N LEU A 148 -9.51 -4.41 -11.50
CA LEU A 148 -9.38 -5.32 -10.37
C LEU A 148 -10.42 -6.43 -10.48
N PHE A 149 -9.95 -7.68 -10.47
CA PHE A 149 -10.78 -8.87 -10.30
C PHE A 149 -10.54 -9.44 -8.90
N TYR A 150 -11.59 -9.59 -8.11
CA TYR A 150 -11.54 -10.20 -6.79
C TYR A 150 -12.31 -11.52 -6.81
N ASN A 151 -11.63 -12.64 -6.62
CA ASN A 151 -12.23 -13.96 -6.61
C ASN A 151 -12.21 -14.55 -5.20
N GLY A 152 -13.28 -14.30 -4.45
CA GLY A 152 -13.42 -14.80 -3.08
C GLY A 152 -13.50 -16.33 -2.98
N LEU A 153 -13.97 -17.02 -4.03
CA LEU A 153 -14.09 -18.48 -4.02
C LEU A 153 -12.74 -19.18 -4.14
N THR A 154 -11.89 -18.70 -5.04
CA THR A 154 -10.54 -19.26 -5.24
C THR A 154 -9.49 -18.59 -4.36
N GLY A 155 -9.83 -17.51 -3.66
CA GLY A 155 -8.89 -16.79 -2.81
C GLY A 155 -7.82 -16.10 -3.64
N GLU A 156 -8.23 -15.38 -4.68
CA GLU A 156 -7.31 -14.76 -5.65
C GLU A 156 -7.72 -13.32 -5.97
N ILE A 157 -6.74 -12.52 -6.36
CA ILE A 157 -6.97 -11.27 -7.06
C ILE A 157 -6.20 -11.23 -8.37
N THR A 158 -6.70 -10.43 -9.30
CA THR A 158 -5.95 -9.99 -10.48
C THR A 158 -6.05 -8.49 -10.59
N LEU A 159 -4.91 -7.81 -10.70
CA LEU A 159 -4.83 -6.38 -10.99
C LEU A 159 -4.17 -6.20 -12.35
N SER A 160 -4.78 -5.42 -13.24
CA SER A 160 -4.25 -5.12 -14.56
C SER A 160 -4.20 -3.61 -14.78
N ILE A 161 -3.08 -3.10 -15.30
CA ILE A 161 -2.78 -1.68 -15.53
C ILE A 161 -2.34 -1.47 -16.97
#